data_AF-A0A973RTC7-F1
#
_entry.id   AF-A0A973RTC7-F1
#
_cell.length_a   1.000
_cell.length_b   1.000
_cell.length_c   1.000
_cell.angle_alpha   90.00
_cell.angle_beta   90.00
_cell.angle_gamma   90.00
#
_symmetry.space_group_name_H-M   'P 1'
#
loop_
_entity.id
_entity.type
_entity.pdbx_description
1 polymer ?
#
loop_
_entity_poly.entity_id
_entity_poly.type
_entity_poly.pdbx_seq_one_letter_code
_entity_poly.pdbx_strand_id
1 'polypeptide(L)'
;LVYNYNDRKKRKGDFRQLWIQRINAAARANGITYNRFIQGLKAANVEVDRKILAELAVNDATAFAALVEVAQKALPADVNAPKAA
;
A
#
# COMPACT_ATOMS: atom_id res chain seq x y z
N LEU A 1 -0.86 26.60 22.84
CA LEU A 1 0.22 25.57 22.86
C LEU A 1 -0.30 24.13 22.75
N VAL A 2 -1.43 23.78 23.37
CA VAL A 2 -2.01 22.42 23.33
C VAL A 2 -2.38 21.96 21.90
N TYR A 3 -2.95 22.84 21.06
CA TYR A 3 -3.30 22.53 19.67
C TYR A 3 -2.08 22.14 18.81
N ASN A 4 -1.01 22.96 18.81
CA ASN A 4 0.21 22.67 18.05
C ASN A 4 0.87 21.33 18.43
N TYR A 5 0.82 20.92 19.69
CA TYR A 5 1.36 19.62 20.11
C TYR A 5 0.52 18.45 19.57
N ASN A 6 -0.80 18.56 19.71
CA ASN A 6 -1.75 17.55 19.23
C ASN A 6 -1.72 17.41 17.70
N ASP A 7 -1.62 18.53 16.98
CA ASP A 7 -1.65 18.53 15.52
C ASP A 7 -0.40 17.90 14.91
N ARG A 8 0.77 18.03 15.55
CA ARG A 8 1.98 17.29 15.13
C ARG A 8 1.81 15.78 15.24
N LYS A 9 1.07 15.32 16.25
CA LYS A 9 0.75 13.89 16.43
C LYS A 9 -0.25 13.43 15.38
N LYS A 10 -1.30 14.22 15.12
CA LYS A 10 -2.34 13.92 14.11
C LYS A 10 -1.80 13.91 12.69
N ARG A 11 -0.93 14.86 12.33
CA ARG A 11 -0.31 15.00 11.00
C ARG A 11 0.31 13.69 10.49
N LYS A 12 0.90 12.88 11.38
CA LYS A 12 1.47 11.57 11.03
C LYS A 12 0.40 10.58 10.54
N GLY A 13 -0.76 10.57 11.19
CA GLY A 13 -1.92 9.78 10.78
C GLY A 13 -2.56 10.31 9.50
N ASP A 14 -2.71 11.63 9.39
CA ASP A 14 -3.33 12.29 8.23
C ASP A 14 -2.54 11.99 6.94
N PHE A 15 -1.21 12.09 6.97
CA PHE A 15 -0.38 11.73 5.81
C PHE A 15 -0.45 10.23 5.50
N ARG A 16 -0.47 9.38 6.52
CA ARG A 16 -0.61 7.93 6.31
C ARG A 16 -1.94 7.61 5.63
N GLN A 17 -3.03 8.26 6.05
CA GLN A 17 -4.35 8.12 5.44
C GLN A 17 -4.32 8.57 3.97
N LEU A 18 -3.72 9.72 3.68
CA LEU A 18 -3.55 10.23 2.32
C LEU A 18 -2.77 9.24 1.43
N TRP A 19 -1.66 8.70 1.93
CA TRP A 19 -0.86 7.72 1.18
C TRP A 19 -1.65 6.44 0.88
N ILE A 20 -2.42 5.94 1.85
CA ILE A 20 -3.27 4.76 1.64
C ILE A 20 -4.32 5.05 0.56
N GLN A 21 -4.93 6.23 0.57
CA GLN A 21 -5.91 6.61 -0.45
C GLN A 21 -5.30 6.65 -1.85
N ARG A 22 -4.12 7.27 -2.00
CA ARG A 22 -3.38 7.32 -3.28
C ARG A 22 -3.03 5.92 -3.79
N ILE A 23 -2.45 5.08 -2.93
CA ILE A 23 -2.09 3.70 -3.29
C ILE A 23 -3.34 2.89 -3.64
N ASN A 24 -4.44 3.04 -2.88
CA ASN A 24 -5.67 2.30 -3.14
C ASN A 24 -6.25 2.67 -4.51
N ALA A 25 -6.26 3.95 -4.89
CA ALA A 25 -6.72 4.37 -6.20
C ALA A 25 -5.88 3.73 -7.33
N ALA A 26 -4.55 3.79 -7.23
CA ALA A 26 -3.65 3.19 -8.22
C ALA A 26 -3.73 1.66 -8.26
N ALA A 27 -3.82 1.00 -7.10
CA ALA A 27 -4.00 -0.44 -7.00
C ALA A 27 -5.30 -0.90 -7.66
N ARG A 28 -6.41 -0.16 -7.42
CA ARG A 28 -7.71 -0.44 -8.03
C ARG A 28 -7.69 -0.26 -9.54
N ALA A 29 -6.99 0.74 -10.04
CA ALA A 29 -6.79 0.92 -11.48
C ALA A 29 -6.06 -0.29 -12.12
N ASN A 30 -5.18 -0.96 -11.37
CA ASN A 30 -4.48 -2.18 -11.78
C ASN A 30 -5.21 -3.49 -11.37
N GLY A 31 -6.49 -3.41 -10.98
CA GLY A 31 -7.34 -4.58 -10.71
C GLY A 31 -7.11 -5.28 -9.36
N ILE A 32 -6.29 -4.73 -8.45
CA ILE A 32 -6.04 -5.32 -7.13
C ILE A 32 -6.54 -4.40 -6.00
N THR A 33 -7.00 -4.99 -4.90
CA THR A 33 -7.35 -4.21 -3.70
C THR A 33 -6.11 -3.88 -2.88
N TYR A 34 -6.11 -2.73 -2.19
CA TYR A 34 -5.00 -2.31 -1.32
C TYR A 34 -4.53 -3.41 -0.36
N ASN A 35 -5.47 -4.09 0.31
CA ASN A 35 -5.13 -5.12 1.30
C ASN A 35 -4.37 -6.29 0.66
N ARG A 36 -4.84 -6.77 -0.50
CA ARG A 36 -4.18 -7.85 -1.24
C ARG A 36 -2.85 -7.40 -1.84
N PHE A 37 -2.75 -6.16 -2.30
CA PHE A 37 -1.48 -5.60 -2.76
C PHE A 37 -0.41 -5.60 -1.65
N ILE A 38 -0.75 -5.09 -0.46
CA ILE A 38 0.19 -5.08 0.68
C ILE A 38 0.51 -6.50 1.15
N GLN A 39 -0.46 -7.43 1.12
CA GLN A 39 -0.22 -8.84 1.41
C GLN A 39 0.80 -9.44 0.43
N GLY A 40 0.62 -9.20 -0.88
CA GLY A 40 1.51 -9.68 -1.93
C GLY A 40 2.91 -9.11 -1.81
N LEU A 41 3.05 -7.81 -1.55
CA LEU A 41 4.36 -7.19 -1.31
C LEU A 41 5.08 -7.79 -0.10
N LYS A 42 4.35 -8.06 0.99
CA LYS A 42 4.91 -8.71 2.18
C LYS A 42 5.34 -10.16 1.88
N ALA A 43 4.54 -10.90 1.12
CA ALA A 43 4.87 -12.26 0.70
C ALA A 43 6.09 -12.30 -0.23
N ALA A 44 6.26 -11.26 -1.06
CA ALA A 44 7.42 -11.06 -1.92
C ALA A 44 8.67 -10.53 -1.18
N ASN A 45 8.61 -10.33 0.14
CA ASN A 45 9.66 -9.67 0.95
C ASN A 45 10.09 -8.28 0.44
N VAL A 46 9.16 -7.55 -0.17
CA VAL A 46 9.40 -6.19 -0.66
C VAL A 46 9.09 -5.19 0.46
N GLU A 47 10.13 -4.75 1.15
CA GLU A 47 10.03 -3.76 2.23
C GLU A 47 10.05 -2.34 1.66
N VAL A 48 8.86 -1.80 1.37
CA VAL A 48 8.74 -0.41 0.86
C VAL A 48 7.73 0.38 1.71
N ASP A 49 8.14 1.60 2.04
CA ASP A 49 7.30 2.53 2.78
C ASP A 49 6.12 3.06 1.97
N ARG A 50 4.99 3.28 2.65
CA ARG A 50 3.76 3.81 2.04
C ARG A 50 3.95 5.20 1.45
N LYS A 51 4.89 5.99 1.98
CA LYS A 51 5.25 7.30 1.40
C LYS A 51 5.78 7.14 -0.02
N ILE A 52 6.74 6.23 -0.20
CA ILE A 52 7.39 5.99 -1.50
C ILE A 52 6.42 5.33 -2.46
N LEU A 53 5.64 4.35 -2.00
CA LEU A 53 4.59 3.72 -2.82
C LEU A 53 3.55 4.73 -3.30
N ALA A 54 3.13 5.66 -2.44
CA ALA A 54 2.17 6.70 -2.83
C ALA A 54 2.76 7.72 -3.80
N GLU A 55 4.07 7.96 -3.73
CA GLU A 55 4.77 8.85 -4.66
C GLU A 55 4.95 8.18 -6.03
N LEU A 56 5.37 6.91 -6.06
CA LEU A 56 5.45 6.09 -7.27
C LEU A 56 4.08 5.99 -7.95
N ALA A 57 3.01 5.75 -7.17
CA ALA A 57 1.65 5.68 -7.70
C ALA A 57 1.21 6.96 -8.44
N VAL A 58 1.79 8.12 -8.12
CA VAL A 58 1.45 9.41 -8.74
C VAL A 58 2.41 9.77 -9.87
N ASN A 59 3.71 9.62 -9.66
CA ASN A 59 4.73 10.09 -10.61
C ASN A 59 5.16 9.05 -11.64
N ASP A 60 5.03 7.76 -11.32
CA ASP A 60 5.46 6.67 -12.20
C ASP A 60 4.49 5.48 -12.13
N ALA A 61 3.46 5.57 -12.96
CA ALA A 61 2.46 4.52 -13.08
C ALA A 61 3.05 3.20 -13.60
N THR A 62 4.14 3.25 -14.39
CA THR A 62 4.75 2.04 -14.98
C THR A 62 5.52 1.24 -13.94
N ALA A 63 6.33 1.92 -13.11
CA ALA A 63 7.00 1.29 -11.97
C ALA A 63 5.99 0.76 -10.95
N PHE A 64 4.90 1.49 -10.70
CA PHE A 64 3.84 1.01 -9.81
C PHE A 64 3.15 -0.24 -10.36
N ALA A 65 2.86 -0.31 -11.66
CA ALA A 65 2.28 -1.49 -12.29
C ALA A 65 3.19 -2.73 -12.16
N ALA A 66 4.51 -2.56 -12.36
CA ALA A 66 5.47 -3.65 -12.16
C ALA A 66 5.45 -4.18 -10.72
N LEU A 67 5.33 -3.30 -9.72
CA LEU A 67 5.17 -3.71 -8.32
C LEU A 67 3.85 -4.45 -8.08
N VAL A 68 2.77 -4.04 -8.75
CA VAL A 68 1.48 -4.75 -8.68
C VAL A 68 1.60 -6.15 -9.24
N GLU A 69 2.29 -6.35 -10.36
CA GLU A 69 2.52 -7.69 -10.91
C GLU A 69 3.33 -8.58 -9.97
N VAL A 70 4.40 -8.06 -9.37
CA VAL A 70 5.20 -8.79 -8.37
C VAL A 70 4.33 -9.18 -7.18
N ALA A 71 3.51 -8.25 -6.69
CA ALA A 71 2.59 -8.52 -5.59
C ALA A 71 1.55 -9.60 -5.95
N GLN A 72 0.99 -9.55 -7.17
CA GLN A 72 0.03 -10.55 -7.65
C GLN A 72 0.66 -11.95 -7.75
N LYS A 73 1.88 -12.05 -8.28
CA LYS A 73 2.60 -13.34 -8.40
C LYS A 73 2.93 -13.96 -7.04
N ALA A 74 3.14 -13.13 -6.01
CA ALA A 74 3.44 -13.59 -4.66
C ALA A 74 2.20 -13.89 -3.80
N LEU A 75 0.99 -13.64 -4.31
CA LEU A 75 -0.23 -13.99 -3.57
C LEU A 75 -0.44 -15.51 -3.52
N PRO A 76 -0.98 -16.03 -2.40
CA PRO A 76 -1.38 -17.44 -2.33
C PRO A 76 -2.53 -17.71 -3.32
N ALA A 77 -2.54 -18.91 -3.90
CA ALA A 77 -3.56 -19.34 -4.87
C ALA A 77 -4.98 -19.21 -4.30
N ASP A 78 -5.17 -19.56 -3.02
CA ASP A 78 -6.41 -19.31 -2.30
C ASP A 78 -6.24 -18.22 -1.24
N VAL A 79 -6.78 -17.06 -1.54
CA VAL A 79 -6.73 -15.88 -0.66
C VAL A 79 -7.70 -15.96 0.54
N ASN A 80 -8.60 -16.94 0.53
CA ASN A 80 -9.63 -17.19 1.55
C ASN A 80 -9.41 -18.52 2.30
N ALA A 81 -8.31 -19.24 2.03
CA ALA A 81 -8.00 -20.47 2.73
C ALA A 81 -7.84 -20.21 4.24
N PRO A 82 -8.20 -21.18 5.10
CA PRO A 82 -7.93 -21.08 6.53
C PRO A 82 -6.43 -20.93 6.74
N LYS A 83 -6.03 -19.95 7.56
CA LYS A 83 -4.63 -19.77 7.93
C LYS A 83 -4.14 -21.06 8.58
N ALA A 84 -3.16 -21.73 7.98
CA ALA A 84 -2.50 -22.87 8.59
C ALA A 84 -1.96 -22.43 9.96
N ALA A 85 -2.33 -23.20 11.00
CA ALA A 85 -2.08 -22.90 12.40
C ALA A 85 -0.58 -22.79 12.71
#